data_AF-A0A9E6D992-F1
#
_entry.id   AF-A0A9E6D992-F1
#
_cell.length_a   1.000
_cell.length_b   1.000
_cell.length_c   1.000
_cell.angle_alpha   90.00
_cell.angle_beta   90.00
_cell.angle_gamma   90.00
#
_symmetry.space_group_name_H-M   'P 1'
#
loop_
_entity.id
_entity.type
_entity.pdbx_description
1 polymer ?
#
loop_
_entity_poly.entity_id
_entity_poly.type
_entity_poly.pdbx_seq_one_letter_code
_entity_poly.pdbx_strand_id
1 'polypeptide(L)'
;QYGFQKIGDQSGFNSYQVGIQIPLIFMKTRAKAKAAQLQVQLTEQENKTKELRINNLYTTLIRECKQLEVNWDYYKNNALPLAKEQRNGALLSYKEGAMDYLAFLQNMKAAIALELESWKVLQEYQETKIQLAYFLNE
;
A
#
# COMPACT_ATOMS: atom_id res chain seq x y z
N GLN A 1 -38.31 -22.14 38.80
CA GLN A 1 -38.85 -23.51 38.59
C GLN A 1 -40.19 -23.61 39.30
N TYR A 2 -41.17 -24.32 38.73
CA TYR A 2 -42.47 -24.61 39.36
C TYR A 2 -42.45 -26.06 39.83
N GLY A 3 -42.86 -26.32 41.07
CA GLY A 3 -42.84 -27.66 41.64
C GLY A 3 -43.86 -27.82 42.77
N PHE A 4 -44.47 -29.00 42.84
CA PHE A 4 -45.42 -29.36 43.90
C PHE A 4 -44.66 -29.83 45.14
N GLN A 5 -45.02 -29.30 46.30
CA GLN A 5 -44.41 -29.67 47.58
C GLN A 5 -45.40 -30.51 48.41
N LYS A 6 -44.89 -31.51 49.15
CA LYS A 6 -45.68 -32.31 50.11
C LYS A 6 -45.11 -32.08 51.51
N ILE A 7 -45.95 -31.69 52.47
CA ILE A 7 -45.57 -31.48 53.88
C ILE A 7 -46.47 -32.39 54.71
N GLY A 8 -45.91 -33.46 55.29
CA GLY A 8 -46.70 -34.54 55.90
C GLY A 8 -47.51 -35.34 54.86
N ASP A 9 -48.73 -35.78 55.22
CA ASP A 9 -49.61 -36.56 54.34
C ASP A 9 -50.47 -35.72 53.38
N GLN A 10 -50.44 -34.39 53.48
CA GLN A 10 -51.20 -33.49 52.60
C GLN A 10 -50.40 -33.09 51.37
N SER A 11 -51.05 -33.14 50.21
CA SER A 11 -50.53 -32.79 48.88
C SER A 11 -51.34 -31.66 48.24
N GLY A 12 -50.77 -30.98 47.23
CA GLY A 12 -51.44 -29.89 46.52
C GLY A 12 -50.86 -28.49 46.77
N PHE A 13 -49.67 -28.37 47.36
CA PHE A 13 -49.01 -27.07 47.57
C PHE A 13 -48.20 -26.66 46.34
N ASN A 14 -48.43 -25.44 45.85
CA ASN A 14 -47.69 -24.85 44.74
C ASN A 14 -46.56 -23.96 45.29
N SER A 15 -45.33 -24.20 44.83
CA SER A 15 -44.17 -23.38 45.22
C SER A 15 -43.66 -22.56 44.02
N TYR A 16 -43.27 -21.32 44.29
CA TYR A 16 -42.62 -20.43 43.34
C TYR A 16 -41.27 -20.02 43.93
N GLN A 17 -40.19 -20.26 43.18
CA GLN A 17 -38.84 -19.91 43.62
C GLN A 17 -38.23 -18.87 42.70
N VAL A 18 -37.77 -17.77 43.31
CA VAL A 18 -36.94 -16.74 42.67
C VAL A 18 -35.54 -16.86 43.27
N GLY A 19 -34.53 -17.08 42.42
CA GLY A 19 -33.13 -17.16 42.84
C GLY A 19 -32.39 -15.88 42.47
N ILE A 20 -31.60 -15.35 43.41
CA ILE A 20 -30.63 -14.29 43.14
C ILE A 20 -29.25 -14.93 43.20
N GLN A 21 -28.48 -14.82 42.11
CA GLN A 21 -27.12 -15.33 42.07
C GLN A 21 -26.13 -14.20 42.35
N ILE A 22 -25.49 -14.25 43.52
CA ILE A 22 -24.41 -13.34 43.91
C ILE A 22 -23.09 -14.11 43.81
N PRO A 23 -22.29 -13.90 42.75
CA PRO A 23 -20.99 -14.54 42.67
C PRO A 23 -20.07 -13.97 43.76
N LEU A 24 -19.41 -14.83 44.54
CA LEU A 24 -18.52 -14.40 45.63
C LEU A 24 -17.07 -14.16 45.18
N ILE A 25 -16.66 -14.71 44.02
CA ILE A 25 -15.28 -14.62 43.50
C ILE A 25 -15.26 -13.92 42.14
N PHE A 26 -14.79 -12.66 42.10
CA PHE A 26 -14.78 -11.81 40.89
C PHE A 26 -13.43 -11.72 40.17
N MET A 27 -12.38 -12.39 40.67
CA MET A 27 -11.01 -12.23 40.17
C MET A 27 -10.88 -12.59 38.68
N LYS A 28 -11.54 -13.67 38.23
CA LYS A 28 -11.57 -14.07 36.81
C LYS A 28 -12.25 -13.02 35.93
N THR A 29 -13.36 -12.45 36.39
CA THR A 29 -14.10 -11.41 35.65
C THR A 29 -13.28 -10.12 35.55
N ARG A 30 -12.60 -9.72 36.63
CA ARG A 30 -11.68 -8.58 36.62
C ARG A 30 -10.50 -8.80 35.66
N ALA A 31 -9.91 -9.99 35.65
CA ALA A 31 -8.83 -10.33 34.71
C ALA A 31 -9.31 -10.27 33.25
N LYS A 32 -10.50 -10.81 32.95
CA LYS A 32 -11.12 -10.72 31.60
C LYS A 32 -11.38 -9.26 31.19
N ALA A 33 -11.90 -8.44 32.09
CA ALA A 33 -12.13 -7.03 31.83
C ALA A 33 -10.82 -6.28 31.55
N LYS A 34 -9.76 -6.56 32.32
CA LYS A 34 -8.44 -5.97 32.09
C LYS A 34 -7.84 -6.39 30.75
N ALA A 35 -7.96 -7.68 30.38
CA ALA A 35 -7.52 -8.17 29.08
C ALA A 35 -8.29 -7.50 27.94
N ALA A 36 -9.61 -7.33 28.06
CA ALA A 36 -10.43 -6.62 27.08
C ALA A 36 -9.99 -5.15 26.92
N GLN A 37 -9.69 -4.45 28.03
CA GLN A 37 -9.15 -3.09 27.98
C GLN A 37 -7.79 -3.01 27.27
N LEU A 38 -6.89 -3.96 27.53
CA LEU A 38 -5.60 -4.03 26.83
C LEU A 38 -5.80 -4.30 25.33
N GLN A 39 -6.74 -5.17 24.96
CA GLN A 39 -7.06 -5.45 23.56
C GLN A 39 -7.58 -4.19 22.85
N VAL A 40 -8.43 -3.40 23.49
CA VAL A 40 -8.89 -2.10 22.94
C VAL A 40 -7.70 -1.17 22.69
N GLN A 41 -6.81 -1.02 23.67
CA GLN A 41 -5.62 -0.18 23.53
C GLN A 41 -4.69 -0.65 22.40
N LEU A 42 -4.51 -1.97 22.26
CA LEU A 42 -3.73 -2.55 21.15
C LEU A 42 -4.36 -2.20 19.81
N THR A 43 -5.67 -2.41 19.66
CA THR A 43 -6.39 -2.11 18.41
C THR A 43 -6.36 -0.61 18.08
N GLU A 44 -6.48 0.27 19.07
CA GLU A 44 -6.32 1.72 18.88
C GLU A 44 -4.93 2.08 18.35
N GLN A 45 -3.87 1.50 18.93
CA GLN A 45 -2.50 1.74 18.47
C GLN A 45 -2.22 1.17 17.09
N GLU A 46 -2.77 -0.01 16.79
CA GLU A 46 -2.70 -0.61 15.45
C GLU A 46 -3.38 0.28 14.40
N ASN A 47 -4.56 0.82 14.71
CA ASN A 47 -5.26 1.75 13.82
C ASN A 47 -4.46 3.03 13.60
N LYS A 48 -3.94 3.64 14.67
CA LYS A 48 -3.06 4.82 14.55
C LYS A 48 -1.82 4.55 13.69
N THR A 49 -1.22 3.37 13.86
CA THR A 49 -0.05 2.96 13.06
C THR A 49 -0.41 2.77 11.59
N LYS A 50 -1.59 2.20 11.29
CA LYS A 50 -2.10 2.06 9.92
C LYS A 50 -2.34 3.41 9.26
N GLU A 51 -2.97 4.35 9.96
CA GLU A 51 -3.19 5.72 9.46
C GLU A 51 -1.86 6.42 9.14
N LEU A 52 -0.88 6.35 10.06
CA LEU A 52 0.45 6.91 9.83
C LEU A 52 1.14 6.26 8.62
N ARG A 53 1.02 4.94 8.47
CA ARG A 53 1.60 4.21 7.33
C ARG A 53 0.99 4.66 6.00
N ILE A 54 -0.34 4.78 5.93
CA ILE A 54 -1.04 5.23 4.72
C ILE A 54 -0.62 6.66 4.36
N ASN A 55 -0.61 7.58 5.34
CA ASN A 55 -0.17 8.96 5.12
C ASN A 55 1.28 9.05 4.63
N ASN A 56 2.18 8.25 5.21
CA ASN A 56 3.58 8.20 4.79
C ASN A 56 3.74 7.64 3.37
N LEU A 57 3.04 6.55 3.04
CA LEU A 57 3.04 5.97 1.69
C LEU A 57 2.54 6.97 0.65
N TYR A 58 1.40 7.61 0.93
CA TYR A 58 0.83 8.62 0.04
C TYR A 58 1.78 9.81 -0.18
N THR A 59 2.35 10.36 0.89
CA THR A 59 3.28 11.49 0.81
C THR A 59 4.57 11.13 0.05
N THR A 60 5.04 9.90 0.23
CA THR A 60 6.22 9.36 -0.46
C THR A 60 5.93 9.22 -1.95
N LEU A 61 4.80 8.62 -2.30
CA LEU A 61 4.39 8.39 -3.68
C LEU A 61 4.18 9.69 -4.46
N ILE A 62 3.60 10.73 -3.84
CA ILE A 62 3.50 12.07 -4.45
C ILE A 62 4.88 12.62 -4.77
N ARG A 63 5.82 12.51 -3.83
CA ARG A 63 7.18 13.03 -4.00
C ARG A 63 7.90 12.31 -5.13
N GLU A 64 7.79 10.98 -5.18
CA GLU A 64 8.36 10.15 -6.23
C GLU A 64 7.76 10.48 -7.60
N CYS A 65 6.44 10.59 -7.69
CA CYS A 65 5.74 10.96 -8.91
C CYS A 65 6.19 12.33 -9.45
N LYS A 66 6.34 13.34 -8.57
CA LYS A 66 6.87 14.66 -8.94
C LYS A 66 8.32 14.60 -9.42
N GLN A 67 9.16 13.79 -8.78
CA GLN A 67 10.55 13.63 -9.21
C GLN A 67 10.62 12.96 -10.60
N LEU A 68 9.80 11.93 -10.82
CA LEU A 68 9.71 11.24 -12.11
C LEU A 68 9.11 12.13 -13.21
N GLU A 69 8.19 13.04 -12.87
CA GLU A 69 7.68 14.05 -13.80
C GLU A 69 8.80 14.96 -14.32
N VAL A 70 9.61 15.50 -13.42
CA VAL A 70 10.78 16.34 -13.77
C VAL A 70 11.77 15.55 -14.63
N ASN A 71 12.04 14.30 -14.25
CA ASN A 71 12.92 13.43 -15.04
C ASN A 71 12.33 13.20 -16.43
N TRP A 72 11.06 12.83 -16.52
CA TRP A 72 10.38 12.60 -17.80
C TRP A 72 10.43 13.84 -18.70
N ASP A 73 10.21 15.04 -18.15
CA ASP A 73 10.31 16.28 -18.91
C ASP A 73 11.72 16.50 -19.49
N TYR A 74 12.77 16.19 -18.73
CA TYR A 74 14.13 16.21 -19.27
C TYR A 74 14.31 15.20 -20.42
N TYR A 75 13.89 13.95 -20.21
CA TYR A 75 14.07 12.89 -21.22
C TYR A 75 13.25 13.17 -22.50
N LYS A 76 12.01 13.62 -22.35
CA LYS A 76 11.12 13.98 -23.45
C LYS A 76 11.65 15.14 -24.29
N ASN A 77 12.11 16.20 -23.64
CA ASN A 77 12.46 17.45 -24.32
C ASN A 77 13.94 17.53 -24.72
N ASN A 78 14.82 16.69 -24.15
CA ASN A 78 16.26 16.75 -24.40
C ASN A 78 16.85 15.39 -24.82
N ALA A 79 16.78 14.38 -23.95
CA ALA A 79 17.50 13.12 -24.16
C ALA A 79 17.00 12.35 -25.40
N LEU A 80 15.68 12.24 -25.57
CA LEU A 80 15.08 11.52 -26.68
C LEU A 80 15.30 12.24 -28.03
N PRO A 81 15.13 13.57 -28.14
CA PRO A 81 15.57 14.32 -29.33
C PRO A 81 17.05 14.11 -29.65
N LEU A 82 17.94 14.25 -28.66
CA LEU A 82 19.38 14.05 -28.84
C LEU A 82 19.71 12.64 -29.34
N ALA A 83 19.07 11.61 -28.76
CA ALA A 83 19.26 10.23 -29.20
C ALA A 83 18.88 10.05 -30.67
N LYS A 84 17.76 10.64 -31.10
CA LYS A 84 17.33 10.60 -32.51
C LYS A 84 18.30 11.31 -33.43
N GLU A 85 18.83 12.47 -33.02
CA GLU A 85 19.84 13.21 -33.78
C GLU A 85 21.14 12.41 -33.91
N GLN A 86 21.64 11.83 -32.81
CA GLN A 86 22.82 10.97 -32.81
C GLN A 86 22.65 9.76 -33.72
N ARG A 87 21.48 9.11 -33.64
CA ARG A 87 21.13 7.96 -34.50
C ARG A 87 21.17 8.34 -35.98
N ASN A 88 20.51 9.44 -36.34
CA ASN A 88 20.42 9.91 -37.72
C ASN A 88 21.78 10.39 -38.24
N GLY A 89 22.55 11.09 -37.40
CA GLY A 89 23.90 11.57 -37.71
C GLY A 89 24.90 10.44 -37.92
N ALA A 90 24.87 9.41 -37.07
CA ALA A 90 25.69 8.21 -37.24
C ALA A 90 25.34 7.46 -38.54
N LEU A 91 24.05 7.29 -38.82
CA LEU A 91 23.57 6.66 -40.06
C LEU A 91 24.01 7.42 -41.31
N LEU A 92 23.87 8.76 -41.30
CA LEU A 92 24.29 9.59 -42.42
C LEU A 92 25.80 9.54 -42.61
N SER A 93 26.58 9.74 -41.54
CA SER A 93 28.05 9.76 -41.62
C SER A 93 28.63 8.44 -42.14
N TYR A 94 28.03 7.31 -41.76
CA TYR A 94 28.41 6.00 -42.28
C TYR A 94 28.07 5.85 -43.77
N LYS A 95 26.87 6.30 -44.19
CA LYS A 95 26.45 6.26 -45.61
C LYS A 95 27.33 7.12 -46.51
N GLU A 96 27.78 8.27 -46.03
CA GLU A 96 28.68 9.18 -46.75
C GLU A 96 30.15 8.74 -46.68
N GLY A 97 30.46 7.62 -45.99
CA GLY A 97 31.83 7.12 -45.83
C GLY A 97 32.71 7.94 -44.89
N ALA A 98 32.15 8.91 -44.17
CA ALA A 98 32.85 9.74 -43.19
C ALA A 98 33.05 9.05 -41.83
N MET A 99 32.33 7.95 -41.58
CA MET A 99 32.41 7.17 -40.34
C MET A 99 32.64 5.69 -40.67
N ASP A 100 33.60 5.06 -39.99
CA ASP A 100 33.83 3.62 -40.15
C ASP A 100 32.74 2.76 -39.47
N TYR A 101 32.71 1.47 -39.81
CA TYR A 101 31.70 0.54 -39.31
C TYR A 101 31.70 0.37 -37.78
N LEU A 102 32.88 0.34 -37.15
CA LEU A 102 32.98 0.14 -35.70
C LEU A 102 32.48 1.37 -34.94
N ALA A 103 32.88 2.56 -35.39
CA ALA A 103 32.40 3.83 -34.86
C ALA A 103 30.89 3.98 -35.06
N PHE A 104 30.37 3.61 -36.23
CA PHE A 104 28.93 3.60 -36.50
C PHE A 104 28.18 2.72 -35.51
N LEU A 105 28.62 1.48 -35.31
CA LEU A 105 27.97 0.53 -34.41
C LEU A 105 27.95 1.04 -32.97
N GLN A 106 29.05 1.63 -32.49
CA GLN A 106 29.15 2.20 -31.14
C GLN A 106 28.19 3.38 -30.95
N ASN A 107 28.17 4.33 -31.90
CA ASN A 107 27.27 5.49 -31.83
C ASN A 107 25.80 5.09 -31.93
N MET A 108 25.47 4.15 -32.83
CA MET A 108 24.12 3.60 -32.95
C MET A 108 23.66 2.93 -31.66
N LYS A 109 24.55 2.12 -31.03
CA LYS A 109 24.26 1.48 -29.75
C LYS A 109 24.01 2.50 -28.63
N ALA A 110 24.82 3.56 -28.56
CA ALA A 110 24.65 4.62 -27.56
C ALA A 110 23.31 5.36 -27.74
N ALA A 111 22.96 5.71 -28.98
CA ALA A 111 21.69 6.35 -29.29
C ALA A 111 20.49 5.47 -28.90
N ILE A 112 20.50 4.18 -29.29
CA ILE A 112 19.44 3.23 -28.93
C ILE A 112 19.33 3.06 -27.41
N ALA A 113 20.46 2.98 -26.69
CA ALA A 113 20.46 2.87 -25.24
C ALA A 113 19.81 4.09 -24.58
N LEU A 114 20.08 5.30 -25.08
CA LEU A 114 19.45 6.52 -24.59
C LEU A 114 17.95 6.58 -24.92
N GLU A 115 17.52 6.10 -26.10
CA GLU A 115 16.09 5.95 -26.42
C GLU A 115 15.41 4.98 -25.44
N LEU A 116 16.00 3.82 -25.17
CA LEU A 116 15.45 2.83 -24.23
C LEU A 116 15.33 3.38 -22.81
N GLU A 117 16.36 4.08 -22.32
CA GLU A 117 16.31 4.70 -21.00
C GLU A 117 15.20 5.77 -20.92
N SER A 118 15.00 6.54 -22.00
CA SER A 118 13.91 7.51 -22.10
C SER A 118 12.53 6.84 -21.94
N TRP A 119 12.32 5.70 -22.60
CA TRP A 119 11.06 4.96 -22.51
C TRP A 119 10.85 4.32 -21.15
N LYS A 120 11.93 3.87 -20.49
CA LYS A 120 11.88 3.35 -19.12
C LYS A 120 11.44 4.43 -18.13
N VAL A 121 12.01 5.64 -18.21
CA VAL A 121 11.60 6.77 -17.36
C VAL A 121 10.13 7.14 -17.58
N LEU A 122 9.64 7.10 -18.83
CA LEU A 122 8.22 7.28 -19.10
C LEU A 122 7.38 6.22 -18.41
N GLN A 123 7.77 4.95 -18.51
CA GLN A 123 7.05 3.85 -17.88
C GLN A 123 6.96 4.05 -16.37
N GLU A 124 8.08 4.34 -15.70
CA GLU A 124 8.12 4.59 -14.24
C GLU A 124 7.22 5.77 -13.84
N TYR A 125 7.23 6.87 -14.62
CA TYR A 125 6.34 8.01 -14.40
C TYR A 125 4.86 7.63 -14.54
N GLN A 126 4.49 6.82 -15.54
CA GLN A 126 3.09 6.41 -15.71
C GLN A 126 2.63 5.43 -14.62
N GLU A 127 3.49 4.50 -14.21
CA GLU A 127 3.20 3.56 -13.12
C GLU A 127 2.94 4.30 -11.81
N THR A 128 3.76 5.29 -11.46
CA THR A 128 3.55 6.09 -10.24
C THR A 128 2.28 6.95 -10.30
N LYS A 129 1.90 7.45 -11.48
CA LYS A 129 0.60 8.12 -11.67
C LYS A 129 -0.58 7.18 -11.47
N ILE A 130 -0.50 5.95 -11.97
CA ILE A 130 -1.55 4.94 -11.78
C ILE A 130 -1.68 4.60 -10.30
N GLN A 131 -0.56 4.38 -9.60
CA GLN A 131 -0.56 4.12 -8.15
C GLN A 131 -1.17 5.30 -7.38
N LEU A 132 -0.83 6.55 -7.74
CA LEU A 132 -1.38 7.72 -7.07
C LEU A 132 -2.89 7.84 -7.31
N ALA A 133 -3.37 7.56 -8.52
CA ALA A 133 -4.78 7.55 -8.84
C ALA A 133 -5.55 6.48 -8.05
N TYR A 134 -4.95 5.32 -7.82
CA TYR A 134 -5.51 4.28 -6.97
C TYR A 134 -5.73 4.78 -5.53
N PHE A 135 -4.73 5.42 -4.92
CA PHE A 135 -4.85 6.01 -3.57
C PHE A 135 -5.81 7.20 -3.45
N LEU A 136 -6.15 7.88 -4.56
CA LEU A 136 -7.07 9.02 -4.56
C LEU A 136 -8.53 8.63 -4.80
N ASN A 137 -8.78 7.45 -5.37
CA ASN A 137 -10.11 6.95 -5.74
C ASN A 137 -10.68 5.93 -4.73
N GLU A 138 -9.89 5.51 -3.73
CA GLU A 138 -10.34 4.78 -2.53
C GLU A 138 -10.39 5.72 -1.32
#